data_AF-A0A7W1QDD5-F1
#
_entry.id   AF-A0A7W1QDD5-F1
#
_cell.length_a   1.000
_cell.length_b   1.000
_cell.length_c   1.000
_cell.angle_alpha   90.00
_cell.angle_beta   90.00
_cell.angle_gamma   90.00
#
_symmetry.space_group_name_H-M   'P 1'
#
loop_
_entity.id
_entity.type
_entity.pdbx_description
1 polymer ?
#
loop_
_entity_poly.entity_id
_entity_poly.type
_entity_poly.pdbx_seq_one_letter_code
_entity_poly.pdbx_strand_id
1 'polypeptide(L)'
;QTIRIPPFADEIDPAIVQLSSVEYRNPGQLPDGPVLVVGAHDTGTEIALENAAERTTWLSGRDPGQVPFRIDRPFGRRVGVPAVMFMFDRVMIVGNPLGRKVRAKLHRQAGPVVRIKRKDLAAAGVERVPRVVGARGGLPALEDGRVLKPASVIWCTGFAPDFSWIDLPVFPDGALEPAHERGVVPSEPGLYLVGLSFLSAASSALLLGVGRDAERIAGAIRANHRAS
;
A
#
# COMPACT_ATOMS: atom_id res chain seq x y z
N GLN A 1 0.38 -5.03 11.76
CA GLN A 1 -0.32 -4.55 10.55
C GLN A 1 -1.34 -5.59 10.19
N THR A 2 -2.58 -5.17 9.94
CA THR A 2 -3.69 -6.09 9.62
C THR A 2 -4.19 -5.78 8.23
N ILE A 3 -4.43 -6.80 7.41
CA ILE A 3 -4.97 -6.60 6.07
C ILE A 3 -6.41 -6.09 6.17
N ARG A 4 -6.76 -5.12 5.31
CA ARG A 4 -8.09 -4.53 5.32
C ARG A 4 -9.06 -5.30 4.41
N ILE A 5 -9.74 -6.31 4.94
CA ILE A 5 -10.79 -7.01 4.19
C ILE A 5 -12.09 -6.18 4.25
N PRO A 6 -12.78 -5.92 3.12
CA PRO A 6 -14.05 -5.22 3.13
C PRO A 6 -15.14 -6.04 3.85
N PRO A 7 -16.05 -5.42 4.64
CA PRO A 7 -17.09 -6.16 5.37
C PRO A 7 -18.00 -7.04 4.51
N PHE A 8 -18.29 -6.62 3.27
CA PHE A 8 -19.11 -7.41 2.35
C PHE A 8 -18.44 -8.71 1.87
N ALA A 9 -17.16 -8.94 2.19
CA ALA A 9 -16.49 -10.19 1.86
C ALA A 9 -17.20 -11.41 2.49
N ASP A 10 -17.82 -11.21 3.65
CA ASP A 10 -18.61 -12.23 4.34
C ASP A 10 -19.95 -12.55 3.65
N GLU A 11 -20.39 -11.68 2.73
CA GLU A 11 -21.60 -11.86 1.93
C GLU A 11 -21.34 -12.61 0.61
N ILE A 12 -20.06 -12.88 0.29
CA ILE A 12 -19.66 -13.68 -0.88
C ILE A 12 -19.88 -15.16 -0.55
N ASP A 13 -20.35 -15.93 -1.54
CA ASP A 13 -20.58 -17.37 -1.44
C ASP A 13 -19.34 -18.07 -0.87
N PRO A 14 -19.45 -18.82 0.24
CA PRO A 14 -18.34 -19.56 0.84
C PRO A 14 -17.66 -20.56 -0.10
N ALA A 15 -18.33 -20.97 -1.20
CA ALA A 15 -17.72 -21.79 -2.23
C ALA A 15 -16.66 -21.06 -3.07
N ILE A 16 -16.65 -19.72 -3.06
CA ILE A 16 -15.61 -18.90 -3.71
C ILE A 16 -14.44 -18.79 -2.73
N VAL A 17 -13.28 -19.31 -3.13
CA VAL A 17 -12.07 -19.26 -2.29
C VAL A 17 -11.60 -17.82 -2.13
N GLN A 18 -11.46 -17.36 -0.89
CA GLN A 18 -10.98 -16.01 -0.59
C GLN A 18 -9.62 -16.09 0.10
N LEU A 19 -8.62 -15.37 -0.42
CA LEU A 19 -7.30 -15.25 0.19
C LEU A 19 -6.91 -13.79 0.33
N SER A 20 -6.22 -13.44 1.40
CA SER A 20 -5.47 -12.20 1.48
C SER A 20 -4.17 -12.29 0.68
N SER A 21 -3.59 -11.13 0.32
CA SER A 21 -2.24 -11.09 -0.27
C SER A 21 -1.14 -11.61 0.67
N VAL A 22 -1.43 -11.84 1.96
CA VAL A 22 -0.51 -12.45 2.94
C VAL A 22 -0.54 -13.98 2.86
N GLU A 23 -1.73 -14.54 2.62
CA GLU A 23 -1.96 -15.98 2.54
C GLU A 23 -1.60 -16.54 1.15
N TYR A 24 -1.77 -15.73 0.11
CA TYR A 24 -1.39 -16.09 -1.25
C TYR A 24 0.13 -16.28 -1.40
N ARG A 25 0.53 -17.39 -2.02
CA ARG A 25 1.91 -17.78 -2.30
C ARG A 25 2.15 -18.10 -3.77
N ASN A 26 1.20 -18.74 -4.44
CA ASN A 26 1.29 -19.09 -5.87
C ASN A 26 -0.09 -19.47 -6.44
N PRO A 27 -0.27 -19.49 -7.78
CA PRO A 27 -1.53 -19.84 -8.44
C PRO A 27 -2.04 -21.24 -8.16
N GLY A 28 -1.14 -22.18 -7.81
CA GLY A 28 -1.49 -23.57 -7.49
C GLY A 28 -2.31 -23.75 -6.21
N GLN A 29 -2.43 -22.72 -5.37
CA GLN A 29 -3.32 -22.74 -4.20
C GLN A 29 -4.79 -22.50 -4.57
N LEU A 30 -5.05 -21.95 -5.76
CA LEU A 30 -6.38 -21.55 -6.16
C LEU A 30 -7.05 -22.66 -6.97
N PRO A 31 -8.35 -22.93 -6.75
CA PRO A 31 -9.12 -23.83 -7.59
C PRO A 31 -9.12 -23.39 -9.06
N ASP A 32 -9.46 -24.33 -9.93
CA ASP A 32 -9.64 -24.06 -11.35
C ASP A 32 -10.74 -23.01 -11.57
N GLY A 33 -10.46 -22.08 -12.50
CA GLY A 33 -11.42 -21.06 -12.93
C GLY A 33 -10.93 -19.62 -12.74
N PRO A 34 -11.82 -18.64 -13.00
CA PRO A 34 -11.43 -17.23 -13.03
C PRO A 34 -11.04 -16.67 -11.66
N VAL A 35 -10.09 -15.75 -11.62
CA VAL A 35 -9.63 -15.08 -10.40
C VAL A 35 -9.94 -13.60 -10.44
N LEU A 36 -10.43 -13.07 -9.31
CA LEU A 36 -10.63 -11.65 -9.09
C LEU A 36 -9.60 -11.14 -8.07
N VAL A 37 -8.68 -10.28 -8.53
CA VAL A 37 -7.72 -9.59 -7.66
C VAL A 37 -8.29 -8.21 -7.30
N VAL A 38 -8.46 -7.92 -6.02
CA VAL A 38 -9.03 -6.66 -5.53
C VAL A 38 -7.94 -5.79 -4.91
N GLY A 39 -7.50 -4.77 -5.65
CA GLY A 39 -6.48 -3.80 -5.26
C GLY A 39 -5.41 -3.65 -6.33
N ALA A 40 -5.43 -2.55 -7.08
CA ALA A 40 -4.57 -2.34 -8.25
C ALA A 40 -3.22 -1.64 -7.96
N HIS A 41 -2.62 -1.90 -6.81
CA HIS A 41 -1.24 -1.47 -6.47
C HIS A 41 -0.22 -2.55 -6.84
N ASP A 42 1.08 -2.34 -6.57
CA ASP A 42 2.16 -3.25 -7.01
C ASP A 42 1.84 -4.73 -6.72
N THR A 43 1.54 -5.11 -5.48
CA THR A 43 1.20 -6.50 -5.12
C THR A 43 0.05 -7.07 -5.93
N GLY A 44 -1.08 -6.35 -6.04
CA GLY A 44 -2.21 -6.86 -6.81
C GLY A 44 -1.96 -6.90 -8.32
N THR A 45 -1.12 -5.99 -8.85
CA THR A 45 -0.71 -6.08 -10.26
C THR A 45 0.23 -7.25 -10.52
N GLU A 46 1.11 -7.58 -9.58
CA GLU A 46 2.01 -8.74 -9.69
C GLU A 46 1.22 -10.05 -9.61
N ILE A 47 0.33 -10.19 -8.62
CA ILE A 47 -0.52 -11.37 -8.46
C ILE A 47 -1.46 -11.54 -9.66
N ALA A 48 -2.07 -10.44 -10.16
CA ALA A 48 -2.92 -10.52 -11.35
C ALA A 48 -2.14 -10.95 -12.59
N LEU A 49 -0.91 -10.42 -12.78
CA LEU A 49 -0.06 -10.82 -13.89
C LEU A 49 0.34 -12.30 -13.81
N GLU A 50 0.65 -12.79 -12.62
CA GLU A 50 1.01 -14.18 -12.38
C GLU A 50 -0.15 -15.14 -12.72
N ASN A 51 -1.36 -14.83 -12.26
CA ASN A 51 -2.54 -15.66 -12.51
C ASN A 51 -2.99 -15.64 -13.98
N ALA A 52 -2.83 -14.50 -14.66
CA ALA A 52 -3.21 -14.37 -16.07
C ALA A 52 -2.50 -15.36 -17.02
N ALA A 53 -1.39 -15.96 -16.60
CA ALA A 53 -0.71 -17.00 -17.38
C ALA A 53 -1.54 -18.29 -17.53
N GLU A 54 -2.44 -18.58 -16.59
CA GLU A 54 -3.14 -19.87 -16.51
C GLU A 54 -4.67 -19.75 -16.55
N ARG A 55 -5.21 -18.58 -16.18
CA ARG A 55 -6.65 -18.41 -15.96
C ARG A 55 -7.13 -17.00 -16.24
N THR A 56 -8.42 -16.88 -16.56
CA THR A 56 -9.10 -15.59 -16.68
C THR A 56 -8.90 -14.78 -15.41
N THR A 57 -8.34 -13.59 -15.53
CA THR A 57 -7.98 -12.78 -14.37
C THR A 57 -8.54 -11.37 -14.49
N TRP A 58 -9.33 -10.98 -13.49
CA TRP A 58 -9.82 -9.62 -13.33
C TRP A 58 -9.01 -8.87 -12.28
N LEU A 59 -8.64 -7.63 -12.58
CA LEU A 59 -8.03 -6.72 -11.62
C LEU A 59 -9.00 -5.57 -11.33
N SER A 60 -9.52 -5.55 -10.11
CA SER A 60 -10.39 -4.48 -9.61
C SER A 60 -9.61 -3.48 -8.75
N GLY A 61 -9.97 -2.21 -8.87
CA GLY A 61 -9.52 -1.18 -7.95
C GLY A 61 -9.28 0.15 -8.65
N ARG A 62 -9.11 1.19 -7.83
CA ARG A 62 -8.71 2.49 -8.35
C ARG A 62 -7.34 2.40 -8.99
N ASP A 63 -7.17 3.05 -10.13
CA ASP A 63 -5.87 3.21 -10.76
C ASP A 63 -5.02 4.27 -10.01
N PRO A 64 -3.90 3.88 -9.36
CA PRO A 64 -3.07 4.82 -8.62
C PRO A 64 -2.09 5.60 -9.53
N GLY A 65 -2.14 5.38 -10.85
CA GLY A 65 -1.11 5.84 -11.78
C GLY A 65 0.07 4.89 -11.85
N GLN A 66 1.02 5.17 -12.73
CA GLN A 66 2.24 4.37 -12.90
C GLN A 66 3.46 5.28 -13.05
N VAL A 67 4.61 4.85 -12.53
CA VAL A 67 5.88 5.53 -12.82
C VAL A 67 6.12 5.47 -14.33
N PRO A 68 6.43 6.59 -15.01
CA PRO A 68 6.47 6.65 -16.47
C PRO A 68 7.66 5.91 -17.08
N PHE A 69 8.70 5.63 -16.27
CA PHE A 69 9.88 4.89 -16.69
C PHE A 69 9.97 3.54 -15.99
N ARG A 70 10.81 2.67 -16.56
CA ARG A 70 11.17 1.37 -16.01
C ARG A 70 12.42 1.50 -15.15
N ILE A 71 12.31 1.15 -13.87
CA ILE A 71 13.38 1.33 -12.88
C ILE A 71 14.58 0.41 -13.12
N ASP A 72 14.35 -0.72 -13.78
CA ASP A 72 15.33 -1.76 -14.15
C ASP A 72 16.20 -1.36 -15.35
N ARG A 73 15.77 -0.38 -16.15
CA ARG A 73 16.52 0.10 -17.33
C ARG A 73 17.66 1.04 -16.91
N PRO A 74 18.75 1.14 -17.69
CA PRO A 74 19.90 1.97 -17.34
C PRO A 74 19.55 3.43 -17.02
N PHE A 75 18.65 4.03 -17.81
CA PHE A 75 18.15 5.38 -17.55
C PHE A 75 17.37 5.47 -16.23
N GLY A 76 16.44 4.54 -15.99
CA GLY A 76 15.66 4.49 -14.76
C GLY A 76 16.55 4.34 -13.53
N ARG A 77 17.55 3.45 -13.58
CA ARG A 77 18.46 3.20 -12.46
C ARG A 77 19.43 4.36 -12.20
N ARG A 78 20.01 4.95 -13.25
CA ARG A 78 21.07 5.98 -13.12
C ARG A 78 20.55 7.40 -12.99
N VAL A 79 19.35 7.69 -13.49
CA VAL A 79 18.81 9.05 -13.55
C VAL A 79 17.44 9.12 -12.88
N GLY A 80 16.50 8.26 -13.27
CA GLY A 80 15.12 8.31 -12.80
C GLY A 80 14.98 8.12 -11.29
N VAL A 81 15.50 7.02 -10.76
CA VAL A 81 15.44 6.68 -9.32
C VAL A 81 16.18 7.73 -8.48
N PRO A 82 17.44 8.13 -8.79
CA PRO A 82 18.10 9.21 -8.06
C PRO A 82 17.33 10.53 -8.06
N ALA A 83 16.75 10.93 -9.19
CA ALA A 83 15.96 12.16 -9.29
C ALA A 83 14.67 12.10 -8.43
N VAL A 84 13.97 10.96 -8.44
CA VAL A 84 12.78 10.76 -7.60
C VAL A 84 13.15 10.77 -6.11
N MET A 85 14.24 10.09 -5.73
CA MET A 85 14.71 10.08 -4.34
C MET A 85 15.15 11.47 -3.88
N PHE A 86 15.83 12.23 -4.73
CA PHE A 86 16.14 13.64 -4.45
C PHE A 86 14.87 14.45 -4.20
N MET A 87 13.84 14.26 -5.03
CA MET A 87 12.56 14.96 -4.86
C MET A 87 11.87 14.56 -3.55
N PHE A 88 11.86 13.28 -3.18
CA PHE A 88 11.31 12.81 -1.91
C PHE A 88 12.06 13.38 -0.70
N ASP A 89 13.38 13.42 -0.77
CA ASP A 89 14.24 13.74 0.38
C ASP A 89 14.44 15.23 0.59
N ARG A 90 14.34 16.04 -0.47
CA ARG A 90 14.66 17.47 -0.43
C ARG A 90 13.47 18.39 -0.70
N VAL A 91 12.46 17.91 -1.42
CA VAL A 91 11.33 18.74 -1.84
C VAL A 91 10.04 18.34 -1.11
N MET A 92 9.74 17.04 -1.06
CA MET A 92 8.55 16.49 -0.40
C MET A 92 8.80 16.17 1.07
N ILE A 93 9.24 17.18 1.82
CA ILE A 93 9.47 17.10 3.26
C ILE A 93 8.39 17.87 4.03
N VAL A 94 8.17 17.52 5.30
CA VAL A 94 7.13 18.15 6.15
C VAL A 94 7.27 19.67 6.23
N GLY A 95 8.50 20.19 6.18
CA GLY A 95 8.79 21.63 6.21
C GLY A 95 8.42 22.42 4.95
N ASN A 96 8.03 21.76 3.85
CA ASN A 96 7.66 22.41 2.59
C ASN A 96 6.12 22.34 2.36
N PRO A 97 5.45 23.43 1.95
CA PRO A 97 4.03 23.41 1.56
C PRO A 97 3.69 22.32 0.54
N LEU A 98 4.58 22.05 -0.41
CA LEU A 98 4.41 20.96 -1.39
C LEU A 98 4.41 19.59 -0.70
N GLY A 99 5.34 19.37 0.24
CA GLY A 99 5.40 18.15 1.04
C GLY A 99 4.12 17.94 1.87
N ARG A 100 3.56 18.99 2.48
CA ARG A 100 2.28 18.89 3.22
C ARG A 100 1.10 18.47 2.33
N LYS A 101 1.01 19.01 1.10
CA LYS A 101 -0.01 18.59 0.13
C LYS A 101 0.17 17.13 -0.29
N VAL A 102 1.41 16.71 -0.55
CA VAL A 102 1.72 15.31 -0.91
C VAL A 102 1.42 14.36 0.25
N ARG A 103 1.77 14.73 1.49
CA ARG A 103 1.44 13.96 2.69
C ARG A 103 -0.06 13.71 2.82
N ALA A 104 -0.87 14.76 2.69
CA ALA A 104 -2.34 14.63 2.74
C ALA A 104 -2.89 13.73 1.62
N LYS A 105 -2.25 13.72 0.44
CA LYS A 105 -2.62 12.83 -0.66
C LYS A 105 -2.22 11.38 -0.37
N LEU A 106 -0.99 11.14 0.10
CA LEU A 106 -0.48 9.79 0.39
C LEU A 106 -1.22 9.11 1.54
N HIS A 107 -1.65 9.89 2.55
CA HIS A 107 -2.52 9.38 3.62
C HIS A 107 -3.89 8.92 3.11
N ARG A 108 -4.36 9.47 1.99
CA ARG A 108 -5.65 9.09 1.40
C ARG A 108 -5.52 8.02 0.32
N GLN A 109 -4.36 7.89 -0.31
CA GLN A 109 -4.14 7.11 -1.53
C GLN A 109 -2.71 6.58 -1.55
N ALA A 110 -2.54 5.30 -1.86
CA ALA A 110 -1.21 4.76 -2.08
C ALA A 110 -0.55 5.36 -3.34
N GLY A 111 0.78 5.29 -3.38
CA GLY A 111 1.60 5.80 -4.47
C GLY A 111 1.37 5.06 -5.80
N PRO A 112 1.90 5.61 -6.91
CA PRO A 112 1.75 5.00 -8.22
C PRO A 112 2.46 3.63 -8.30
N VAL A 113 1.95 2.73 -9.14
CA VAL A 113 2.59 1.43 -9.40
C VAL A 113 3.97 1.63 -10.00
N VAL A 114 4.96 0.96 -9.43
CA VAL A 114 6.36 1.14 -9.79
C VAL A 114 6.78 0.14 -10.85
N ARG A 115 6.47 -1.15 -10.64
CA ARG A 115 7.09 -2.23 -11.42
C ARG A 115 6.26 -2.63 -12.63
N ILE A 116 5.08 -3.19 -12.41
CA ILE A 116 4.21 -3.69 -13.48
C ILE A 116 3.45 -2.54 -14.12
N LYS A 117 3.50 -2.43 -15.45
CA LYS A 117 2.79 -1.36 -16.17
C LYS A 117 1.44 -1.86 -16.67
N ARG A 118 0.51 -0.92 -16.92
CA ARG A 118 -0.81 -1.22 -17.49
C ARG A 118 -0.72 -2.02 -18.79
N LYS A 119 0.26 -1.70 -19.63
CA LYS A 119 0.50 -2.41 -20.89
C LYS A 119 0.92 -3.86 -20.69
N ASP A 120 1.63 -4.16 -19.59
CA ASP A 120 2.10 -5.51 -19.30
C ASP A 120 0.92 -6.37 -18.84
N LEU A 121 0.01 -5.81 -18.03
CA LEU A 121 -1.26 -6.44 -17.64
C LEU A 121 -2.17 -6.70 -18.85
N ALA A 122 -2.35 -5.69 -19.71
CA ALA A 122 -3.19 -5.82 -20.90
C ALA A 122 -2.63 -6.87 -21.88
N ALA A 123 -1.30 -6.91 -22.07
CA ALA A 123 -0.65 -7.90 -22.91
C ALA A 123 -0.80 -9.33 -22.36
N ALA A 124 -0.90 -9.48 -21.04
CA ALA A 124 -1.17 -10.76 -20.38
C ALA A 124 -2.66 -11.14 -20.37
N GLY A 125 -3.55 -10.31 -20.91
CA GLY A 125 -5.00 -10.59 -20.92
C GLY A 125 -5.70 -10.31 -19.59
N VAL A 126 -5.07 -9.61 -18.65
CA VAL A 126 -5.72 -9.17 -17.41
C VAL A 126 -6.79 -8.13 -17.76
N GLU A 127 -8.05 -8.45 -17.48
CA GLU A 127 -9.15 -7.49 -17.64
C GLU A 127 -9.19 -6.56 -16.42
N ARG A 128 -9.08 -5.25 -16.66
CA ARG A 128 -9.32 -4.26 -15.61
C ARG A 128 -10.79 -3.97 -15.49
N VAL A 129 -11.31 -4.17 -14.28
CA VAL A 129 -12.72 -3.95 -13.96
C VAL A 129 -12.88 -2.80 -12.96
N PRO A 130 -14.06 -2.15 -12.90
CA PRO A 130 -14.36 -1.17 -11.87
C PRO A 130 -14.21 -1.73 -10.45
N ARG A 131 -14.32 -0.84 -9.47
CA ARG A 131 -14.18 -1.21 -8.06
C ARG A 131 -15.28 -2.21 -7.68
N VAL A 132 -14.91 -3.27 -6.96
CA VAL A 132 -15.86 -4.11 -6.23
C VAL A 132 -16.43 -3.30 -5.08
N VAL A 133 -17.75 -3.13 -5.05
CA VAL A 133 -18.47 -2.28 -4.08
C VAL A 133 -19.34 -3.08 -3.11
N GLY A 134 -19.55 -4.37 -3.36
CA GLY A 134 -20.37 -5.23 -2.51
C GLY A 134 -20.44 -6.66 -3.02
N ALA A 135 -21.36 -7.43 -2.44
CA ALA A 135 -21.80 -8.71 -2.98
C ALA A 135 -23.27 -8.62 -3.42
N ARG A 136 -23.65 -9.40 -4.42
CA ARG A 136 -25.05 -9.56 -4.85
C ARG A 136 -25.31 -11.03 -5.16
N GLY A 137 -26.18 -11.66 -4.37
CA GLY A 137 -26.48 -13.08 -4.50
C GLY A 137 -25.24 -13.97 -4.34
N GLY A 138 -24.37 -13.65 -3.36
CA GLY A 138 -23.12 -14.38 -3.12
C GLY A 138 -21.96 -14.03 -4.06
N LEU A 139 -22.15 -13.12 -5.02
CA LEU A 139 -21.14 -12.82 -6.04
C LEU A 139 -20.60 -11.39 -5.93
N PRO A 140 -19.31 -11.13 -6.20
CA PRO A 140 -18.74 -9.79 -6.22
C PRO A 140 -19.47 -8.85 -7.19
N ALA A 141 -19.97 -7.72 -6.68
CA ALA A 141 -20.65 -6.70 -7.45
C ALA A 141 -19.73 -5.49 -7.70
N LEU A 142 -19.68 -5.05 -8.95
CA LEU A 142 -18.88 -3.93 -9.43
C LEU A 142 -19.69 -2.62 -9.39
N GLU A 143 -18.98 -1.50 -9.32
CA GLU A 143 -19.55 -0.14 -9.33
C GLU A 143 -20.38 0.15 -10.59
N ASP A 144 -20.04 -0.46 -11.72
CA ASP A 144 -20.79 -0.35 -12.99
C ASP A 144 -22.03 -1.26 -13.05
N GLY A 145 -22.34 -1.97 -11.96
CA GLY A 145 -23.50 -2.87 -11.84
C GLY A 145 -23.26 -4.30 -12.33
N ARG A 146 -22.11 -4.60 -12.94
CA ARG A 146 -21.75 -5.98 -13.30
C ARG A 146 -21.56 -6.83 -12.05
N VAL A 147 -21.83 -8.13 -12.19
CA VAL A 147 -21.59 -9.13 -11.15
C VAL A 147 -20.62 -10.16 -11.73
N LEU A 148 -19.51 -10.40 -11.03
CA LEU A 148 -18.49 -11.34 -11.46
C LEU A 148 -18.69 -12.70 -10.80
N LYS A 149 -18.34 -13.78 -11.51
CA LYS A 149 -18.37 -15.15 -10.99
C LYS A 149 -16.95 -15.74 -10.98
N PRO A 150 -16.08 -15.30 -10.06
CA PRO A 150 -14.77 -15.91 -9.91
C PRO A 150 -14.86 -17.25 -9.15
N ALA A 151 -13.88 -18.12 -9.38
CA ALA A 151 -13.61 -19.26 -8.50
C ALA A 151 -12.83 -18.81 -7.24
N SER A 152 -12.09 -17.70 -7.34
CA SER A 152 -11.36 -17.13 -6.20
C SER A 152 -11.27 -15.61 -6.20
N VAL A 153 -11.23 -15.03 -5.01
CA VAL A 153 -10.97 -13.61 -4.76
C VAL A 153 -9.67 -13.45 -3.98
N ILE A 154 -8.78 -12.57 -4.44
CA ILE A 154 -7.55 -12.22 -3.73
C ILE A 154 -7.62 -10.78 -3.26
N TRP A 155 -7.63 -10.58 -1.95
CA TRP A 155 -7.69 -9.26 -1.31
C TRP A 155 -6.29 -8.63 -1.25
N CYS A 156 -6.04 -7.67 -2.12
CA CYS A 156 -4.84 -6.83 -2.20
C CYS A 156 -5.13 -5.38 -1.76
N THR A 157 -5.99 -5.22 -0.77
CA THR A 157 -6.62 -3.96 -0.33
C THR A 157 -5.74 -3.11 0.61
N GLY A 158 -4.49 -3.53 0.82
CA GLY A 158 -3.52 -2.86 1.68
C GLY A 158 -3.68 -3.19 3.16
N PHE A 159 -2.79 -2.62 3.97
CA PHE A 159 -2.70 -2.86 5.40
C PHE A 159 -3.07 -1.61 6.19
N ALA A 160 -3.72 -1.81 7.33
CA ALA A 160 -3.79 -0.79 8.36
C ALA A 160 -2.62 -1.00 9.34
N PRO A 161 -1.95 0.08 9.78
CA PRO A 161 -1.07 -0.01 10.93
C PRO A 161 -1.89 -0.40 12.15
N ASP A 162 -1.29 -1.22 13.00
CA ASP A 162 -1.91 -1.67 14.25
C ASP A 162 -0.99 -1.25 15.39
N PHE A 163 -1.47 -0.28 16.17
CA PHE A 163 -0.80 0.26 17.34
C PHE A 163 -1.54 -0.07 18.64
N SER A 164 -2.45 -1.06 18.62
CA SER A 164 -3.22 -1.47 19.79
C SER A 164 -2.37 -1.92 20.98
N TRP A 165 -1.10 -2.27 20.73
CA TRP A 165 -0.12 -2.62 21.77
C TRP A 165 0.48 -1.40 22.50
N ILE A 166 0.26 -0.18 22.02
CA ILE A 166 0.72 1.06 22.67
C ILE A 166 -0.38 1.54 23.62
N ASP A 167 -0.20 1.28 24.92
CA ASP A 167 -1.10 1.73 25.99
C ASP A 167 -0.63 3.07 26.59
N LEU A 168 -0.67 4.13 25.78
CA LEU A 168 -0.26 5.50 26.16
C LEU A 168 -1.23 6.53 25.56
N PRO A 169 -1.42 7.70 26.20
CA PRO A 169 -2.31 8.77 25.72
C PRO A 169 -1.71 9.57 24.55
N VAL A 170 -1.25 8.87 23.51
CA VAL A 170 -0.53 9.44 22.35
C VAL A 170 -1.38 9.54 21.10
N PHE A 171 -2.62 9.06 21.14
CA PHE A 171 -3.56 9.07 20.02
C PHE A 171 -4.56 10.23 20.20
N PRO A 172 -4.41 11.35 19.46
CA PRO A 172 -5.39 12.42 19.50
C PRO A 172 -6.73 11.94 18.93
N ASP A 173 -7.84 12.39 19.48
CA ASP A 173 -9.24 12.05 19.15
C ASP A 173 -9.48 11.22 17.87
N GLY A 174 -9.49 9.89 18.02
CA GLY A 174 -9.81 8.96 16.94
C GLY A 174 -8.72 8.76 15.87
N ALA A 175 -7.50 9.26 16.10
CA ALA A 175 -6.37 9.04 15.22
C ALA A 175 -5.89 7.57 15.24
N LEU A 176 -5.58 7.04 14.06
CA LEU A 176 -5.05 5.70 13.88
C LEU A 176 -3.51 5.62 14.06
N GLU A 177 -2.84 6.76 14.23
CA GLU A 177 -1.39 6.86 14.42
C GLU A 177 -1.07 7.77 15.61
N PRO A 178 0.00 7.50 16.38
CA PRO A 178 0.41 8.37 17.47
C PRO A 178 0.79 9.77 16.98
N ALA A 179 0.46 10.80 17.75
CA ALA A 179 0.92 12.17 17.51
C ALA A 179 2.44 12.23 17.64
N HIS A 180 3.12 12.72 16.59
CA HIS A 180 4.57 12.79 16.58
C HIS A 180 5.09 13.97 15.76
N GLU A 181 6.29 14.42 16.09
CA GLU A 181 7.07 15.36 15.29
C GLU A 181 8.29 14.64 14.71
N ARG A 182 8.19 14.24 13.44
CA ARG A 182 9.26 13.51 12.73
C ARG A 182 9.74 12.25 13.47
N GLY A 183 8.82 11.57 14.15
CA GLY A 183 9.03 10.34 14.90
C GLY A 183 9.34 10.52 16.39
N VAL A 184 9.48 11.75 16.89
CA VAL A 184 9.52 12.00 18.34
C VAL A 184 8.10 12.21 18.85
N VAL A 185 7.70 11.56 19.94
CA VAL A 185 6.38 11.75 20.57
C VAL A 185 6.52 12.75 21.73
N PRO A 186 6.13 14.03 21.58
CA PRO A 186 6.43 15.05 22.59
C PRO A 186 5.69 14.86 23.91
N SER A 187 4.51 14.23 23.88
CA SER A 187 3.70 13.96 25.08
C SER A 187 4.26 12.82 25.94
N GLU A 188 5.10 11.95 25.37
CA GLU A 188 5.65 10.77 26.06
C GLU A 188 7.18 10.71 25.85
N PRO A 189 7.97 11.38 26.71
CA PRO A 189 9.43 11.32 26.65
C PRO A 189 9.94 9.88 26.72
N GLY A 190 10.67 9.44 25.69
CA GLY A 190 11.17 8.07 25.57
C GLY A 190 10.45 7.24 24.51
N LEU A 191 9.31 7.69 23.99
CA LEU A 191 8.63 7.06 22.87
C LEU A 191 9.07 7.68 21.53
N TYR A 192 9.51 6.81 20.61
CA TYR A 192 9.97 7.19 19.27
C TYR A 192 9.42 6.23 18.21
N LEU A 193 9.18 6.76 17.01
CA LEU A 193 8.60 6.06 15.87
C LEU A 193 9.56 6.16 14.68
N VAL A 194 9.75 5.04 13.97
CA VAL A 194 10.54 4.96 12.73
C VAL A 194 9.79 4.12 11.71
N GLY A 195 9.93 4.46 10.43
CA GLY A 195 9.37 3.68 9.32
C GLY A 195 7.91 3.98 8.98
N LEU A 196 7.29 4.97 9.63
CA LEU A 196 5.95 5.42 9.26
C LEU A 196 5.94 6.17 7.93
N SER A 197 4.81 6.08 7.23
CA SER A 197 4.57 6.83 6.00
C SER A 197 4.71 8.32 6.26
N PHE A 198 5.57 8.99 5.50
CA PHE A 198 5.75 10.43 5.59
C PHE A 198 6.15 10.95 6.99
N LEU A 199 6.93 10.17 7.74
CA LEU A 199 7.43 10.52 9.08
C LEU A 199 8.16 11.89 9.06
N SER A 200 9.16 12.03 8.18
CA SER A 200 9.83 13.31 7.92
C SER A 200 9.84 13.72 6.44
N ALA A 201 9.75 12.74 5.54
CA ALA A 201 9.81 12.89 4.10
C ALA A 201 8.99 11.81 3.41
N ALA A 202 8.66 12.00 2.13
CA ALA A 202 7.91 10.99 1.35
C ALA A 202 8.57 9.61 1.31
N SER A 203 9.88 9.54 1.48
CA SER A 203 10.70 8.32 1.48
C SER A 203 10.83 7.63 2.84
N SER A 204 10.22 8.16 3.91
CA SER A 204 10.35 7.66 5.30
C SER A 204 10.06 6.17 5.49
N ALA A 205 9.06 5.64 4.76
CA ALA A 205 8.68 4.23 4.81
C ALA A 205 9.41 3.34 3.77
N LEU A 206 10.31 3.92 2.97
CA LEU A 206 11.05 3.21 1.93
C LEU A 206 12.42 2.78 2.47
N LEU A 207 12.91 1.61 2.05
CA LEU A 207 14.25 1.13 2.38
C LEU A 207 15.35 2.16 2.05
N LEU A 208 15.17 2.91 0.95
CA LEU A 208 16.12 3.94 0.51
C LEU A 208 16.05 5.25 1.33
N GLY A 209 15.02 5.44 2.17
CA GLY A 209 14.83 6.68 2.93
C GLY A 209 14.81 6.52 4.45
N VAL A 210 14.44 5.34 4.96
CA VAL A 210 14.28 5.08 6.41
C VAL A 210 15.55 5.35 7.22
N GLY A 211 16.73 5.16 6.61
CA GLY A 211 18.02 5.41 7.28
C GLY A 211 18.17 6.83 7.82
N ARG A 212 17.69 7.85 7.08
CA ARG A 212 17.74 9.26 7.53
C ARG A 212 16.85 9.52 8.75
N ASP A 213 15.73 8.80 8.83
CA ASP A 213 14.83 8.89 9.99
C ASP A 213 15.40 8.16 11.18
N ALA A 214 15.97 6.96 10.98
CA ALA A 214 16.65 6.20 12.01
C ALA A 214 17.82 6.99 12.63
N GLU A 215 18.65 7.64 11.81
CA GLU A 215 19.75 8.50 12.29
C GLU A 215 19.23 9.67 13.15
N ARG A 216 18.15 10.32 12.71
CA ARG A 216 17.54 11.42 13.47
C ARG A 216 17.02 10.95 14.82
N ILE A 217 16.30 9.83 14.84
CA ILE A 217 15.73 9.26 16.07
C ILE A 217 16.83 8.79 17.02
N ALA A 218 17.89 8.15 16.51
CA ALA A 218 19.05 7.79 17.32
C ALA A 218 19.71 9.04 17.95
N GLY A 219 19.78 10.16 17.23
CA GLY A 219 20.22 11.44 17.76
C GLY A 219 19.32 11.97 18.88
N ALA A 220 18.00 11.91 18.70
CA ALA A 220 17.02 12.35 19.70
C ALA A 220 17.09 11.52 20.99
N ILE A 221 17.24 10.20 20.87
CA ILE A 221 17.43 9.28 22.00
C ILE A 221 18.68 9.66 22.80
N ARG A 222 19.82 9.87 22.11
CA ARG A 222 21.09 10.27 22.75
C ARG A 222 21.00 11.60 23.47
N ALA A 223 20.27 12.57 22.91
CA ALA A 223 20.06 13.87 23.55
C ALA A 223 19.22 13.75 24.83
N ASN A 224 18.16 12.94 24.80
CA ASN A 224 17.28 12.73 25.95
C ASN A 224 18.03 12.06 27.13
N HIS A 225 18.84 11.02 26.84
CA HIS A 225 19.66 10.36 27.85
C HIS A 225 20.72 11.25 28.51
N ARG A 226 21.16 12.32 27.84
CA ARG A 226 22.12 13.27 28.44
C ARG A 226 21.44 14.33 29.28
N ALA A 227 20.13 14.50 29.15
CA ALA A 227 19.33 15.49 29.87
C ALA A 227 18.62 14.91 31.11
N SER A 228 18.58 13.58 31.23
CA SER A 228 18.09 12.83 32.40
C SER A 228 19.24 12.53 33.36
#